data_AF-A0A3R6VG66-F1
#
_entry.id   AF-A0A3R6VG66-F1
#
_cell.length_a   1.000
_cell.length_b   1.000
_cell.length_c   1.000
_cell.angle_alpha   90.00
_cell.angle_beta   90.00
_cell.angle_gamma   90.00
#
_symmetry.space_group_name_H-M   'P 1'
#
loop_
_entity.id
_entity.type
_entity.pdbx_description
1 polymer ?
#
loop_
_entity_poly.entity_id
_entity_poly.type
_entity_poly.pdbx_seq_one_letter_code
_entity_poly.pdbx_strand_id
1 'polypeptide(L)'
;MNTLKNTLFDNIGMVIVAVIIIFLIIILFSSNKKKKHSIPKNHRNNTSYTIQDCKSTDDLQFKIDTYQKKLEIELEKNKELIQNAKRKGYIKASTAWTERFQELTNVSYTLNKNLEYENQRRLANDKFHRYTSLHFRSFIMSNIAYSDYIDSKKVRDEISNLLVAIGKGEVRVSPHDKKELYNIKDVCVKTTKCLYERMVSIQTKTGILRDKIRDECGKRGIEWYKKNINNKNK
;
A
#
# COMPACT_ATOMS: atom_id res chain seq x y z
N MET A 1 -23.05 -67.10 -43.47
CA MET A 1 -23.27 -65.65 -43.63
C MET A 1 -23.59 -64.94 -42.28
N ASN A 2 -23.05 -65.42 -41.15
CA ASN A 2 -23.29 -64.83 -39.80
C ASN A 2 -22.01 -64.37 -39.07
N THR A 3 -20.82 -64.78 -39.54
CA THR A 3 -19.54 -64.38 -38.93
C THR A 3 -19.05 -63.00 -39.37
N LEU A 4 -19.44 -62.52 -40.57
CA LEU A 4 -19.01 -61.22 -41.09
C LEU A 4 -19.78 -60.03 -40.49
N LYS A 5 -21.00 -60.26 -39.97
CA LYS A 5 -21.82 -59.20 -39.34
C LYS A 5 -21.34 -58.89 -37.93
N ASN A 6 -20.92 -59.89 -37.15
CA ASN A 6 -20.50 -59.70 -35.76
C ASN A 6 -19.17 -58.93 -35.66
N THR A 7 -18.21 -59.18 -36.55
CA THR A 7 -16.94 -58.44 -36.58
C THR A 7 -17.09 -56.97 -37.02
N LEU A 8 -18.09 -56.66 -37.85
CA LEU A 8 -18.36 -55.28 -38.29
C LEU A 8 -19.00 -54.45 -37.16
N PHE A 9 -19.93 -55.04 -36.39
CA PHE A 9 -20.55 -54.38 -35.25
C PHE A 9 -19.56 -54.17 -34.08
N ASP A 10 -18.66 -55.13 -33.84
CA ASP A 10 -17.61 -54.99 -32.82
C ASP A 10 -16.61 -53.87 -33.16
N ASN A 11 -16.25 -53.73 -34.45
CA ASN A 11 -15.37 -52.65 -34.90
C ASN A 11 -16.04 -51.27 -34.84
N ILE A 12 -17.34 -51.16 -35.17
CA ILE A 12 -18.08 -49.90 -35.03
C ILE A 12 -18.24 -49.52 -33.56
N GLY A 13 -18.53 -50.50 -32.69
CA GLY A 13 -18.60 -50.30 -31.24
C GLY A 13 -17.29 -49.80 -30.65
N MET A 14 -16.15 -50.39 -31.05
CA MET A 14 -14.82 -49.94 -30.63
C MET A 14 -14.49 -48.53 -31.11
N VAL A 15 -14.87 -48.15 -32.33
CA VAL A 15 -14.67 -46.79 -32.85
C VAL A 15 -15.49 -45.77 -32.07
N ILE A 16 -16.75 -46.08 -31.74
CA ILE A 16 -17.60 -45.18 -30.94
C ILE A 16 -17.02 -45.00 -29.53
N VAL A 17 -16.57 -46.07 -28.89
CA VAL A 17 -15.93 -46.00 -27.57
C VAL A 17 -14.64 -45.16 -27.61
N ALA A 18 -13.81 -45.32 -28.65
CA ALA A 18 -12.60 -44.53 -28.82
C ALA A 18 -12.90 -43.02 -28.99
N VAL A 19 -13.94 -42.67 -29.75
CA VAL A 19 -14.36 -41.27 -29.93
C VAL A 19 -14.86 -40.66 -28.63
N ILE A 20 -15.63 -41.42 -27.83
CA ILE A 20 -16.12 -40.97 -26.52
C ILE A 20 -14.95 -40.73 -25.55
N ILE A 21 -13.95 -41.62 -25.53
CA ILE A 21 -12.76 -41.47 -24.68
C ILE A 21 -11.95 -40.23 -25.09
N ILE A 22 -11.74 -40.01 -26.39
CA ILE A 22 -11.05 -38.81 -26.89
C ILE A 22 -11.82 -37.54 -26.51
N PHE A 23 -13.15 -37.55 -26.61
CA PHE A 23 -13.99 -36.41 -26.24
C PHE A 23 -13.92 -36.12 -24.72
N LEU A 24 -13.93 -37.16 -23.88
CA LEU A 24 -13.75 -37.03 -22.43
C LEU A 24 -12.36 -36.51 -22.06
N ILE A 25 -11.31 -36.94 -22.76
CA ILE A 25 -9.95 -36.41 -22.59
C ILE A 25 -9.89 -34.93 -22.97
N ILE A 26 -10.53 -34.51 -24.07
CA ILE A 26 -10.60 -33.09 -24.48
C ILE A 26 -11.35 -32.25 -23.44
N ILE A 27 -12.45 -32.76 -22.87
CA ILE A 27 -13.18 -32.08 -21.79
C ILE A 27 -12.30 -31.97 -20.52
N LEU A 28 -11.63 -33.05 -20.12
CA LEU A 28 -10.71 -33.05 -18.96
C LEU A 28 -9.53 -32.09 -19.15
N PHE A 29 -8.96 -32.00 -20.37
CA PHE A 29 -7.88 -31.06 -20.68
C PHE A 29 -8.37 -29.61 -20.86
N SER A 30 -9.63 -29.38 -21.27
CA SER A 30 -10.19 -28.03 -21.38
C SER A 30 -10.68 -27.47 -20.02
N SER A 31 -11.16 -28.32 -19.11
CA SER A 31 -11.56 -27.93 -17.75
C SER A 31 -10.39 -27.67 -16.79
N ASN A 32 -9.18 -28.14 -17.09
CA ASN A 32 -7.99 -27.90 -16.27
C ASN A 32 -7.20 -26.62 -16.60
N LYS A 33 -7.71 -25.77 -17.51
CA LYS A 33 -7.28 -24.37 -17.58
C LYS A 33 -8.00 -23.53 -16.53
N LYS A 34 -7.79 -23.84 -15.25
CA LYS A 34 -7.83 -22.77 -14.24
C LYS A 34 -6.74 -21.80 -14.69
N LYS A 35 -7.14 -20.71 -15.33
CA LYS A 35 -6.29 -19.53 -15.49
C LYS A 35 -5.84 -19.20 -14.08
N LYS A 36 -4.62 -19.62 -13.70
CA LYS A 36 -3.85 -18.91 -12.71
C LYS A 36 -3.78 -17.52 -13.31
N HIS A 37 -4.61 -16.60 -12.82
CA HIS A 37 -4.29 -15.19 -12.89
C HIS A 37 -3.02 -15.05 -12.08
N SER A 38 -1.87 -15.38 -12.69
CA SER A 38 -0.65 -14.70 -12.38
C SER A 38 -0.99 -13.25 -12.66
N ILE A 39 -1.20 -12.48 -11.60
CA ILE A 39 -1.12 -11.03 -11.65
C ILE A 39 0.13 -10.76 -12.48
N PRO A 40 0.01 -10.17 -13.68
CA PRO A 40 1.19 -9.82 -14.43
C PRO A 40 2.00 -8.95 -13.49
N LYS A 41 3.26 -9.34 -13.23
CA LYS A 41 4.20 -8.45 -12.57
C LYS A 41 4.27 -7.25 -13.49
N ASN A 42 3.50 -6.21 -13.13
CA ASN A 42 3.53 -4.95 -13.83
C ASN A 42 5.00 -4.58 -13.99
N HIS A 43 5.37 -4.19 -15.20
CA HIS A 43 6.62 -3.51 -15.44
C HIS A 43 6.53 -2.21 -14.62
N ARG A 44 6.84 -2.31 -13.32
CA ARG A 44 7.03 -1.16 -12.46
C ARG A 44 8.20 -0.45 -13.11
N ASN A 45 7.93 0.71 -13.69
CA ASN A 45 9.00 1.68 -13.87
C ASN A 45 9.70 1.74 -12.51
N ASN A 46 10.97 1.34 -12.48
CA ASN A 46 11.78 1.15 -11.29
C ASN A 46 12.18 2.51 -10.68
N THR A 47 11.37 3.54 -10.92
CA THR A 47 11.55 4.88 -10.39
C THR A 47 11.13 4.82 -8.93
N SER A 48 12.11 4.70 -8.05
CA SER A 48 11.90 4.85 -6.61
C SER A 48 11.62 6.31 -6.32
N TYR A 49 10.35 6.67 -6.18
CA TYR A 49 9.96 8.00 -5.74
C TYR A 49 10.40 8.26 -4.29
N THR A 50 10.71 9.51 -4.00
CA THR A 50 11.15 10.02 -2.71
C THR A 50 10.17 11.06 -2.18
N ILE A 51 10.38 11.50 -0.93
CA ILE A 51 9.59 12.59 -0.34
C ILE A 51 9.82 13.91 -1.10
N GLN A 52 10.98 14.11 -1.74
CA GLN A 52 11.23 15.33 -2.53
C GLN A 52 10.31 15.43 -3.74
N ASP A 53 10.01 14.31 -4.39
CA ASP A 53 9.09 14.24 -5.53
C ASP A 53 7.66 14.64 -5.17
N CYS A 54 7.36 14.74 -3.87
CA CYS A 54 6.05 15.13 -3.36
C CYS A 54 5.91 16.64 -3.11
N LYS A 55 7.00 17.41 -3.14
CA LYS A 55 7.00 18.85 -2.89
C LYS A 55 6.72 19.65 -4.16
N SER A 56 6.08 20.80 -4.02
CA SER A 56 5.89 21.74 -5.13
C SER A 56 5.86 23.17 -4.62
N THR A 57 6.38 24.09 -5.43
CA THR A 57 6.25 25.54 -5.23
C THR A 57 4.82 26.05 -5.43
N ASP A 58 3.97 25.27 -6.10
CA ASP A 58 2.58 25.62 -6.39
C ASP A 58 1.63 25.27 -5.22
N ASP A 59 2.17 24.71 -4.14
CA ASP A 59 1.41 24.39 -2.94
C ASP A 59 1.04 25.67 -2.19
N LEU A 60 -0.24 25.79 -1.88
CA LEU A 60 -0.73 26.86 -1.02
C LEU A 60 -0.09 26.73 0.35
N GLN A 61 0.29 27.88 0.91
CA GLN A 61 0.88 27.97 2.23
C GLN A 61 -0.22 28.10 3.27
N PHE A 62 -0.18 27.23 4.27
CA PHE A 62 -1.12 27.23 5.39
C PHE A 62 -0.36 27.43 6.69
N LYS A 63 -0.97 28.12 7.65
CA LYS A 63 -0.41 28.21 9.00
C LYS A 63 -0.30 26.81 9.60
N ILE A 64 0.88 26.48 10.12
CA ILE A 64 1.09 25.25 10.87
C ILE A 64 0.31 25.34 12.18
N ASP A 65 -0.63 24.41 12.36
CA ASP A 65 -1.44 24.36 13.58
C ASP A 65 -0.67 23.80 14.78
N THR A 66 -1.22 24.02 15.97
CA THR A 66 -0.61 23.59 17.23
C THR A 66 -0.45 22.07 17.31
N TYR A 67 -1.34 21.32 16.67
CA TYR A 67 -1.30 19.86 16.67
C TYR A 67 -0.10 19.36 15.87
N GLN A 68 0.12 19.90 14.68
CA GLN A 68 1.27 19.57 13.82
C GLN A 68 2.60 19.91 14.52
N LYS A 69 2.71 21.07 15.20
CA LYS A 69 3.92 21.42 15.97
C LYS A 69 4.20 20.45 17.12
N LYS A 70 3.17 20.07 17.88
CA LYS A 70 3.32 19.09 18.98
C LYS A 70 3.77 17.75 18.44
N LEU A 71 3.18 17.32 17.33
CA LEU A 71 3.54 16.07 16.68
C LEU A 71 5.02 16.05 16.28
N GLU A 72 5.55 17.12 15.66
CA GLU A 72 6.97 17.19 15.29
C GLU A 72 7.91 16.96 16.49
N ILE A 73 7.61 17.56 17.65
CA ILE A 73 8.37 17.37 18.89
C ILE A 73 8.27 15.93 19.40
N GLU A 74 7.07 15.35 19.36
CA GLU A 74 6.86 13.96 19.76
C GLU A 74 7.60 12.98 18.84
N LEU A 75 7.64 13.26 17.53
CA LEU A 75 8.31 12.40 16.57
C LEU A 75 9.81 12.32 16.78
N GLU A 76 10.46 13.43 17.12
CA GLU A 76 11.90 13.42 17.41
C GLU A 76 12.22 12.59 18.67
N LYS A 77 11.43 12.78 19.74
CA LYS A 77 11.56 11.95 20.95
C LYS A 77 11.33 10.47 20.66
N ASN A 78 10.32 10.15 19.84
CA ASN A 78 10.02 8.78 19.46
C ASN A 78 11.16 8.15 18.64
N LYS A 79 11.76 8.92 17.72
CA LYS A 79 12.94 8.49 16.95
C LYS A 79 14.08 8.13 17.89
N GLU A 80 14.43 9.00 18.84
CA GLU A 80 15.50 8.73 19.81
C GLU A 80 15.24 7.45 20.62
N LEU A 81 14.02 7.27 21.13
CA LEU A 81 13.64 6.09 21.90
C LEU A 81 13.75 4.79 21.08
N ILE A 82 13.29 4.81 19.83
CA ILE A 82 13.38 3.66 18.92
C ILE A 82 14.85 3.34 18.57
N GLN A 83 15.66 4.35 18.30
CA GLN A 83 17.08 4.16 18.00
C GLN A 83 17.86 3.65 19.22
N ASN A 84 17.52 4.11 20.43
CA ASN A 84 18.08 3.59 21.68
C ASN A 84 17.73 2.10 21.87
N ALA A 85 16.47 1.74 21.67
CA ALA A 85 16.01 0.35 21.75
C ALA A 85 16.74 -0.54 20.73
N LYS A 86 16.98 -0.03 19.52
CA LYS A 86 17.78 -0.72 18.50
C LYS A 86 19.24 -0.91 18.93
N ARG A 87 19.88 0.12 19.48
CA ARG A 87 21.26 0.03 20.00
C ARG A 87 21.40 -1.00 21.13
N LYS A 88 20.36 -1.14 21.96
CA LYS A 88 20.28 -2.17 23.00
C LYS A 88 20.01 -3.59 22.47
N GLY A 89 19.76 -3.75 21.17
CA GLY A 89 19.50 -5.04 20.53
C GLY A 89 18.05 -5.53 20.65
N TYR A 90 17.13 -4.68 21.14
CA TYR A 90 15.71 -5.05 21.26
C TYR A 90 14.99 -5.05 19.91
N ILE A 91 15.52 -4.33 18.92
CA ILE A 91 14.96 -4.21 17.57
C ILE A 91 16.01 -4.67 16.58
N LYS A 92 15.66 -5.65 15.74
CA LYS A 92 16.48 -6.14 14.63
C LYS A 92 16.01 -5.56 13.30
N ALA A 93 14.72 -5.28 13.18
CA ALA A 93 14.15 -4.67 11.99
C ALA A 93 14.83 -3.33 11.61
N SER A 94 14.69 -2.98 10.33
CA SER A 94 15.12 -1.66 9.87
C SER A 94 14.33 -0.56 10.57
N THR A 95 15.06 0.47 11.00
CA THR A 95 14.52 1.70 11.58
C THR A 95 14.80 2.89 10.69
N ALA A 96 15.27 2.68 9.44
CA ALA A 96 15.63 3.77 8.53
C ALA A 96 14.45 4.71 8.22
N TRP A 97 13.21 4.21 8.34
CA TRP A 97 12.00 5.03 8.22
C TRP A 97 11.92 6.15 9.27
N THR A 98 12.55 5.99 10.45
CA THR A 98 12.53 7.05 11.48
C THR A 98 13.33 8.28 11.05
N GLU A 99 14.33 8.14 10.18
CA GLU A 99 15.18 9.27 9.74
C GLU A 99 14.42 10.29 8.92
N ARG A 100 13.44 9.84 8.14
CA ARG A 100 12.64 10.69 7.25
C ARG A 100 11.26 11.02 7.82
N PHE A 101 11.00 10.64 9.08
CA PHE A 101 9.64 10.67 9.62
C PHE A 101 9.10 12.10 9.80
N GLN A 102 9.95 13.03 10.23
CA GLN A 102 9.59 14.44 10.34
C GLN A 102 9.31 15.04 8.95
N GLU A 103 10.17 14.76 7.98
CA GLU A 103 9.98 15.25 6.60
C GLU A 103 8.69 14.71 6.00
N LEU A 104 8.43 13.40 6.15
CA LEU A 104 7.19 12.77 5.72
C LEU A 104 5.98 13.47 6.34
N THR A 105 6.04 13.73 7.64
CA THR A 105 4.98 14.38 8.41
C THR A 105 4.71 15.81 7.91
N ASN A 106 5.75 16.57 7.60
CA ASN A 106 5.60 17.95 7.14
C ASN A 106 5.05 18.01 5.72
N VAL A 107 5.61 17.23 4.80
CA VAL A 107 5.16 17.22 3.41
C VAL A 107 3.74 16.64 3.30
N SER A 108 3.42 15.58 4.05
CA SER A 108 2.06 15.03 4.08
C SER A 108 1.05 16.00 4.68
N TYR A 109 1.44 16.84 5.66
CA TYR A 109 0.56 17.89 6.17
C TYR A 109 0.25 18.93 5.08
N THR A 110 1.27 19.42 4.38
CA THR A 110 1.09 20.38 3.27
C THR A 110 0.19 19.84 2.18
N LEU A 111 0.41 18.59 1.76
CA LEU A 111 -0.43 17.91 0.77
C LEU A 111 -1.87 17.76 1.26
N ASN A 112 -2.07 17.32 2.50
CA ASN A 112 -3.41 17.20 3.07
C ASN A 112 -4.15 18.54 3.10
N LYS A 113 -3.50 19.64 3.49
CA LYS A 113 -4.13 20.96 3.50
C LYS A 113 -4.49 21.45 2.09
N ASN A 114 -3.61 21.22 1.11
CA ASN A 114 -3.93 21.53 -0.28
C ASN A 114 -5.10 20.68 -0.80
N LEU A 115 -5.12 19.38 -0.50
CA LEU A 115 -6.23 18.50 -0.86
C LEU A 115 -7.54 18.94 -0.18
N GLU A 116 -7.52 19.29 1.11
CA GLU A 116 -8.68 19.81 1.83
C GLU A 116 -9.23 21.06 1.15
N TYR A 117 -8.35 22.01 0.85
CA TYR A 117 -8.72 23.27 0.21
C TYR A 117 -9.37 23.06 -1.16
N GLU A 118 -8.75 22.25 -2.03
CA GLU A 118 -9.27 22.03 -3.38
C GLU A 118 -10.53 21.16 -3.38
N ASN A 119 -10.64 20.18 -2.48
CA ASN A 119 -11.81 19.31 -2.42
C ASN A 119 -13.07 20.04 -1.95
N GLN A 120 -12.92 21.10 -1.14
CA GLN A 120 -14.03 21.92 -0.65
C GLN A 120 -14.60 22.90 -1.69
N ARG A 121 -14.00 23.00 -2.87
CA ARG A 121 -14.33 24.02 -3.88
C ARG A 121 -14.52 23.40 -5.26
N ARG A 122 -15.16 24.12 -6.17
CA ARG A 122 -15.20 23.72 -7.58
C ARG A 122 -13.82 23.94 -8.23
N LEU A 123 -13.31 22.94 -8.93
CA LEU A 123 -12.05 23.00 -9.65
C LEU A 123 -12.18 23.90 -10.88
N ALA A 124 -11.16 24.74 -11.10
CA ALA A 124 -11.11 25.64 -12.24
C ALA A 124 -10.31 25.00 -13.41
N ASN A 125 -10.86 25.04 -14.63
CA ASN A 125 -10.27 24.37 -15.80
C ASN A 125 -8.83 24.83 -16.10
N ASP A 126 -8.54 26.11 -15.89
CA ASP A 126 -7.23 26.73 -16.08
C ASP A 126 -6.16 26.18 -15.12
N LYS A 127 -6.56 25.64 -13.96
CA LYS A 127 -5.67 25.06 -12.94
C LYS A 127 -5.47 23.56 -13.05
N PHE A 128 -5.93 22.94 -14.14
CA PHE A 128 -5.89 21.49 -14.36
C PHE A 128 -4.52 20.85 -14.07
N HIS A 129 -3.42 21.47 -14.53
CA HIS A 129 -2.07 20.95 -14.30
C HIS A 129 -1.70 20.90 -12.81
N ARG A 130 -2.06 21.93 -12.06
CA ARG A 130 -1.85 21.98 -10.61
C ARG A 130 -2.60 20.86 -9.89
N TYR A 131 -3.85 20.57 -10.29
CA TYR A 131 -4.65 19.49 -9.69
C TYR A 131 -4.09 18.10 -9.98
N THR A 132 -3.72 17.84 -11.23
CA THR A 132 -3.12 16.55 -11.59
C THR A 132 -1.76 16.35 -10.93
N SER A 133 -0.94 17.40 -10.81
CA SER A 133 0.31 17.38 -10.04
C SER A 133 0.04 17.06 -8.55
N LEU A 134 -0.89 17.78 -7.92
CA LEU A 134 -1.28 17.53 -6.52
C LEU A 134 -1.77 16.08 -6.32
N HIS A 135 -2.55 15.55 -7.26
CA HIS A 135 -3.01 14.15 -7.22
C HIS A 135 -1.83 13.16 -7.22
N PHE A 136 -0.90 13.28 -8.17
CA PHE A 136 0.22 12.34 -8.28
C PHE A 136 1.17 12.43 -7.08
N ARG A 137 1.52 13.65 -6.64
CA ARG A 137 2.36 13.85 -5.45
C ARG A 137 1.72 13.28 -4.20
N SER A 138 0.41 13.46 -4.04
CA SER A 138 -0.34 12.89 -2.90
C SER A 138 -0.44 11.37 -2.96
N PHE A 139 -0.61 10.80 -4.16
CA PHE A 139 -0.58 9.35 -4.36
C PHE A 139 0.80 8.73 -4.08
N ILE A 140 1.88 9.41 -4.49
CA ILE A 140 3.24 8.98 -4.15
C ILE A 140 3.44 9.03 -2.62
N MET A 141 3.05 10.14 -1.98
CA MET A 141 3.18 10.31 -0.54
C MET A 141 2.42 9.23 0.24
N SER A 142 1.20 8.86 -0.17
CA SER A 142 0.46 7.78 0.50
C SER A 142 1.15 6.42 0.37
N ASN A 143 1.80 6.13 -0.76
CA ASN A 143 2.58 4.91 -0.93
C ASN A 143 3.84 4.90 -0.04
N ILE A 144 4.54 6.04 0.09
CA ILE A 144 5.69 6.16 1.00
C ILE A 144 5.22 5.97 2.45
N ALA A 145 4.15 6.64 2.86
CA ALA A 145 3.57 6.50 4.21
C ALA A 145 3.12 5.05 4.50
N TYR A 146 2.57 4.35 3.50
CA TYR A 146 2.24 2.93 3.63
C TYR A 146 3.48 2.06 3.84
N SER A 147 4.57 2.31 3.09
CA SER A 147 5.82 1.58 3.27
C SER A 147 6.37 1.76 4.69
N ASP A 148 6.41 3.02 5.17
CA ASP A 148 6.88 3.34 6.52
C ASP A 148 5.94 2.77 7.60
N TYR A 149 4.63 2.71 7.34
CA TYR A 149 3.67 2.01 8.19
C TYR A 149 3.99 0.51 8.30
N ILE A 150 4.28 -0.16 7.19
CA ILE A 150 4.62 -1.58 7.19
C ILE A 150 5.93 -1.83 7.96
N ASP A 151 6.93 -0.98 7.79
CA ASP A 151 8.21 -1.14 8.50
C ASP A 151 8.10 -0.81 9.99
N SER A 152 7.35 0.23 10.37
CA SER A 152 7.08 0.54 11.79
C SER A 152 6.26 -0.56 12.47
N LYS A 153 5.32 -1.19 11.75
CA LYS A 153 4.57 -2.34 12.24
C LYS A 153 5.50 -3.51 12.59
N LYS A 154 6.51 -3.81 11.78
CA LYS A 154 7.50 -4.87 12.08
C LYS A 154 8.25 -4.57 13.38
N VAL A 155 8.72 -3.34 13.56
CA VAL A 155 9.40 -2.91 14.80
C VAL A 155 8.49 -3.09 16.02
N ARG A 156 7.24 -2.64 15.93
CA ARG A 156 6.23 -2.81 16.99
C ARG A 156 6.00 -4.28 17.34
N ASP A 157 5.92 -5.13 16.33
CA ASP A 157 5.65 -6.56 16.49
C ASP A 157 6.87 -7.27 17.12
N GLU A 158 8.11 -6.88 16.77
CA GLU A 158 9.33 -7.37 17.44
C GLU A 158 9.34 -7.07 18.93
N ILE A 159 9.06 -5.82 19.32
CA ILE A 159 8.99 -5.42 20.73
C ILE A 159 7.86 -6.17 21.46
N SER A 160 6.72 -6.35 20.80
CA SER A 160 5.58 -7.08 21.38
C SER A 160 5.93 -8.55 21.61
N ASN A 161 6.62 -9.19 20.66
CA ASN A 161 7.08 -10.58 20.78
C ASN A 161 8.13 -10.73 21.89
N LEU A 162 9.07 -9.80 22.01
CA LEU A 162 10.05 -9.79 23.10
C LEU A 162 9.37 -9.71 24.47
N LEU A 163 8.38 -8.82 24.63
CA LEU A 163 7.61 -8.71 25.87
C LEU A 163 6.83 -9.98 26.20
N VAL A 164 6.29 -10.68 25.20
CA VAL A 164 5.64 -11.99 25.39
C VAL A 164 6.64 -13.04 25.86
N ALA A 165 7.82 -13.13 25.24
CA ALA A 165 8.89 -14.06 25.64
C ALA A 165 9.37 -13.81 27.08
N ILE A 166 9.49 -12.53 27.47
CA ILE A 166 9.77 -12.14 28.86
C ILE A 166 8.65 -12.60 29.80
N GLY A 167 7.39 -12.45 29.40
CA GLY A 167 6.22 -12.90 30.16
C GLY A 167 6.19 -14.43 30.36
N LYS A 168 6.69 -15.20 29.39
CA LYS A 168 6.81 -16.66 29.46
C LYS A 168 8.07 -17.14 30.21
N GLY A 169 8.98 -16.24 30.58
CA GLY A 169 10.25 -16.57 31.23
C GLY A 169 11.32 -17.12 30.28
N GLU A 170 11.10 -17.09 28.97
CA GLU A 170 12.04 -17.51 27.92
C GLU A 170 13.22 -16.52 27.80
N VAL A 171 12.98 -15.25 28.14
CA VAL A 171 13.99 -14.19 28.16
C VAL A 171 13.96 -13.50 29.52
N ARG A 172 15.13 -13.35 30.16
CA ARG A 172 15.27 -12.60 31.41
C ARG A 172 15.82 -11.21 31.13
N VAL A 173 15.15 -10.20 31.70
CA VAL A 173 15.58 -8.80 31.66
C VAL A 173 15.39 -8.19 33.04
N SER A 174 16.08 -7.09 33.33
CA SER A 174 15.88 -6.37 34.59
C SER A 174 14.45 -5.79 34.66
N PRO A 175 13.89 -5.55 35.87
CA PRO A 175 12.60 -4.87 36.02
C PRO A 175 12.59 -3.47 35.36
N HIS A 176 13.73 -2.78 35.39
CA HIS A 176 13.92 -1.49 34.74
C HIS A 176 13.75 -1.61 33.22
N ASP A 177 14.48 -2.54 32.59
CA ASP A 177 14.42 -2.74 31.13
C ASP A 177 13.05 -3.22 30.68
N LYS A 178 12.40 -4.06 31.50
CA LYS A 178 11.01 -4.47 31.25
C LYS A 178 10.07 -3.26 31.19
N LYS A 179 10.19 -2.32 32.12
CA LYS A 179 9.40 -1.07 32.11
C LYS A 179 9.71 -0.22 30.89
N GLU A 180 10.99 -0.11 30.53
CA GLU A 180 11.42 0.61 29.32
C GLU A 180 10.84 0.00 28.05
N LEU A 181 10.83 -1.33 27.91
CA LEU A 181 10.23 -2.04 26.77
C LEU A 181 8.73 -1.78 26.63
N TYR A 182 7.98 -1.68 27.73
CA TYR A 182 6.57 -1.27 27.67
C TYR A 182 6.39 0.16 27.16
N ASN A 183 7.25 1.09 27.58
CA ASN A 183 7.23 2.46 27.07
C ASN A 183 7.56 2.50 25.57
N ILE A 184 8.59 1.75 25.14
CA ILE A 184 8.96 1.63 23.72
C ILE A 184 7.79 1.04 22.91
N LYS A 185 7.11 0.01 23.44
CA LYS A 185 5.93 -0.57 22.79
C LYS A 185 4.84 0.47 22.55
N ASP A 186 4.50 1.26 23.57
CA ASP A 186 3.49 2.32 23.46
C ASP A 186 3.87 3.37 22.40
N VAL A 187 5.14 3.79 22.40
CA VAL A 187 5.70 4.66 21.37
C VAL A 187 5.54 4.05 19.98
N CYS A 188 5.96 2.80 19.77
CA CYS A 188 5.84 2.13 18.49
C CYS A 188 4.37 1.99 18.04
N VAL A 189 3.44 1.72 18.95
CA VAL A 189 1.99 1.67 18.66
C VAL A 189 1.49 3.02 18.19
N LYS A 190 1.79 4.10 18.92
CA LYS A 190 1.38 5.47 18.58
C LYS A 190 1.95 5.91 17.24
N THR A 191 3.25 5.69 17.02
CA THR A 191 3.94 5.99 15.77
C THR A 191 3.34 5.23 14.59
N THR A 192 3.13 3.92 14.73
CA THR A 192 2.53 3.09 13.67
C THR A 192 1.12 3.58 13.33
N LYS A 193 0.33 3.95 14.34
CA LYS A 193 -1.01 4.50 14.15
C LYS A 193 -0.98 5.84 13.41
N CYS A 194 -0.09 6.75 13.79
CA CYS A 194 0.07 8.04 13.11
C CYS A 194 0.38 7.88 11.61
N LEU A 195 1.31 6.99 11.26
CA LEU A 195 1.64 6.68 9.85
C LEU A 195 0.43 6.15 9.08
N TYR A 196 -0.33 5.23 9.69
CA TYR A 196 -1.55 4.68 9.10
C TYR A 196 -2.61 5.75 8.87
N GLU A 197 -2.91 6.56 9.88
CA GLU A 197 -3.94 7.62 9.80
C GLU A 197 -3.57 8.66 8.74
N ARG A 198 -2.29 9.03 8.63
CA ARG A 198 -1.81 9.93 7.58
C ARG A 198 -1.98 9.34 6.18
N MET A 199 -1.58 8.08 5.99
CA MET A 199 -1.76 7.36 4.74
C MET A 199 -3.24 7.35 4.33
N VAL A 200 -4.15 6.95 5.24
CA VAL A 200 -5.59 6.90 4.98
C VAL A 200 -6.15 8.28 4.63
N SER A 201 -5.78 9.31 5.40
CA SER A 201 -6.23 10.68 5.19
C SER A 201 -5.85 11.20 3.80
N ILE A 202 -4.58 11.07 3.42
CA ILE A 202 -4.10 11.52 2.10
C ILE A 202 -4.77 10.71 1.00
N GLN A 203 -4.79 9.38 1.10
CA GLN A 203 -5.34 8.51 0.07
C GLN A 203 -6.82 8.80 -0.19
N THR A 204 -7.60 9.00 0.88
CA THR A 204 -9.03 9.33 0.78
C THR A 204 -9.22 10.65 0.05
N LYS A 205 -8.53 11.71 0.49
CA LYS A 205 -8.66 13.05 -0.13
C LYS A 205 -8.11 13.10 -1.55
N THR A 206 -7.08 12.32 -1.85
CA THR A 206 -6.52 12.15 -3.20
C THR A 206 -7.53 11.48 -4.13
N GLY A 207 -8.29 10.51 -3.62
CA GLY A 207 -9.40 9.88 -4.33
C GLY A 207 -10.51 10.86 -4.68
N ILE A 208 -10.91 11.70 -3.72
CA ILE A 208 -11.88 12.78 -3.95
C ILE A 208 -11.37 13.73 -5.03
N LEU A 209 -10.12 14.21 -4.92
CA LEU A 209 -9.55 15.12 -5.92
C LEU A 209 -9.51 14.49 -7.32
N ARG A 210 -9.15 13.21 -7.42
CA ARG A 210 -9.16 12.47 -8.70
C ARG A 210 -10.53 12.50 -9.35
N ASP A 211 -11.58 12.23 -8.58
CA ASP A 211 -12.94 12.17 -9.09
C ASP A 211 -13.44 13.58 -9.45
N LYS A 212 -13.08 14.61 -8.66
CA LYS A 212 -13.33 16.02 -9.04
C LYS A 212 -12.61 16.44 -10.32
N ILE A 213 -11.35 16.02 -10.53
CA ILE A 213 -10.63 16.30 -11.79
C ILE A 213 -11.41 15.72 -12.98
N ARG A 214 -11.96 14.51 -12.86
CA ARG A 214 -12.80 13.89 -13.89
C ARG A 214 -14.06 14.72 -14.17
N ASP A 215 -14.76 15.11 -13.12
CA ASP A 215 -16.11 15.66 -13.22
C ASP A 215 -16.12 17.17 -13.52
N GLU A 216 -15.10 17.89 -13.08
CA GLU A 216 -15.10 19.36 -13.05
C GLU A 216 -14.09 19.97 -14.04
N CYS A 217 -13.06 19.25 -14.49
CA CYS A 217 -12.04 19.76 -15.43
C CYS A 217 -12.35 19.51 -16.92
N GLY A 218 -13.63 19.33 -17.27
CA GLY A 218 -14.10 19.14 -18.64
C GLY A 218 -13.45 17.96 -19.38
N LYS A 219 -13.33 18.07 -20.71
CA LYS A 219 -12.84 16.99 -21.59
C LYS A 219 -11.45 16.47 -21.18
N ARG A 220 -10.53 17.38 -20.82
CA ARG A 220 -9.16 17.02 -20.39
C ARG A 220 -9.16 16.23 -19.09
N GLY A 221 -10.04 16.58 -18.15
CA GLY A 221 -10.26 15.84 -16.90
C GLY A 221 -10.69 14.40 -17.14
N ILE A 222 -11.70 14.20 -18.00
CA ILE A 222 -12.23 12.88 -18.36
C ILE A 222 -11.15 12.03 -19.05
N GLU A 223 -10.42 12.60 -20.01
CA GLU A 223 -9.34 11.91 -20.72
C GLU A 223 -8.21 11.48 -19.78
N TRP A 224 -7.78 12.39 -18.90
CA TRP A 224 -6.78 12.09 -17.88
C TRP A 224 -7.26 10.98 -16.94
N TYR A 225 -8.50 11.03 -16.48
CA TYR A 225 -9.06 10.01 -15.60
C TYR A 225 -9.06 8.63 -16.27
N LYS A 226 -9.56 8.54 -17.51
CA LYS A 226 -9.59 7.29 -18.28
C LYS A 226 -8.19 6.72 -18.46
N LYS A 227 -7.20 7.56 -18.80
CA LYS A 227 -5.79 7.13 -18.95
C LYS A 227 -5.23 6.54 -17.66
N ASN A 228 -5.55 7.13 -16.50
CA ASN A 228 -4.99 6.72 -15.22
C ASN A 228 -5.75 5.60 -14.50
N ILE A 229 -7.04 5.39 -14.77
CA ILE A 229 -7.81 4.23 -14.27
C ILE A 229 -7.61 2.99 -15.13
N ASN A 230 -7.59 3.12 -16.47
CA ASN A 230 -7.45 1.95 -17.35
C ASN A 230 -6.08 1.27 -17.24
N ASN A 231 -5.07 1.98 -16.70
CA ASN A 231 -3.77 1.40 -16.35
C ASN A 231 -3.80 0.56 -15.05
N LYS A 232 -4.93 0.44 -14.34
CA LYS A 232 -5.11 -0.54 -13.26
C LYS A 232 -5.58 -1.92 -13.75
N ASN A 233 -6.09 -2.00 -14.98
CA ASN A 233 -6.70 -3.21 -15.56
C ASN A 233 -5.88 -3.82 -16.72
N LYS A 234 -4.67 -3.32 -16.96
CA LYS A 234 -3.66 -3.94 -17.82
C LYS A 234 -2.51 -4.42 -16.96
#